data_AF-A0A4S8KPU1-F1
#
_entry.id   AF-A0A4S8KPU1-F1
#
_cell.length_a   1.000
_cell.length_b   1.000
_cell.length_c   1.000
_cell.angle_alpha   90.00
_cell.angle_beta   90.00
_cell.angle_gamma   90.00
#
_symmetry.space_group_name_H-M   'P 1'
#
loop_
_entity.id
_entity.type
_entity.pdbx_description
1 polymer ?
#
loop_
_entity_poly.entity_id
_entity_poly.type
_entity_poly.pdbx_seq_one_letter_code
_entity_poly.pdbx_strand_id
1 'polypeptide(L)'
;CLEPTCKRHFLSEYTRRVHMQTHVPKGPFPCTKGCSETFSRQHDRFRHEVTKHGYKSKWTCQSCSGFFSSQKSLKKHKCTESVRKRWKQT
;
A
#
# COMPACT_ATOMS: atom_id res chain seq x y z
N CYS A 1 -4.50 -3.42 -23.80
CA CYS A 1 -4.93 -2.55 -22.71
C CYS A 1 -4.68 -1.13 -23.18
N LEU A 2 -5.45 -0.14 -22.72
CA LEU A 2 -5.21 1.26 -23.09
C LEU A 2 -4.17 1.93 -22.16
N GLU A 3 -3.86 1.33 -21.01
CA GLU A 3 -2.84 1.83 -20.09
C GLU A 3 -1.42 1.55 -20.60
N PRO A 4 -0.55 2.57 -20.75
CA PRO A 4 0.81 2.42 -21.30
C PRO A 4 1.70 1.44 -20.52
N THR A 5 1.47 1.31 -19.22
CA THR A 5 2.22 0.41 -18.33
C THR A 5 1.66 -1.02 -18.30
N CYS A 6 0.50 -1.28 -18.92
CA CYS A 6 -0.16 -2.57 -18.91
C CYS A 6 0.09 -3.36 -20.21
N LYS A 7 0.85 -4.44 -20.11
CA LYS A 7 1.26 -5.29 -21.26
C LYS A 7 0.18 -6.28 -21.76
N ARG A 8 -1.09 -6.16 -21.33
CA ARG A 8 -2.14 -7.10 -21.74
C ARG A 8 -2.74 -6.72 -23.09
N HIS A 9 -2.87 -7.66 -24.01
CA HIS A 9 -3.53 -7.48 -25.30
C HIS A 9 -4.88 -8.23 -25.33
N PHE A 10 -5.86 -7.70 -26.05
CA PHE A 10 -7.22 -8.25 -26.09
C PHE A 10 -7.70 -8.27 -27.54
N LEU A 11 -8.28 -9.40 -27.95
CA LEU A 11 -8.84 -9.59 -29.30
C LEU A 11 -10.26 -9.04 -29.43
N SER A 12 -10.99 -8.90 -28.31
CA SER A 12 -12.36 -8.39 -28.32
C SER A 12 -12.48 -7.08 -27.54
N GLU A 13 -13.36 -6.19 -28.02
CA GLU A 13 -13.63 -4.93 -27.32
C GLU A 13 -14.26 -5.17 -25.94
N TYR A 14 -15.17 -6.16 -25.84
CA TYR A 14 -15.82 -6.53 -24.59
C TYR A 14 -14.80 -6.94 -23.52
N THR A 15 -13.88 -7.84 -23.86
CA THR A 15 -12.85 -8.32 -22.91
C THR A 15 -11.87 -7.21 -22.51
N ARG A 16 -11.50 -6.34 -23.46
CA ARG A 16 -10.73 -5.13 -23.16
C ARG A 16 -11.47 -4.23 -22.17
N ARG A 17 -12.76 -3.97 -22.38
CA ARG A 17 -13.59 -3.08 -21.56
C ARG A 17 -13.74 -3.60 -20.13
N VAL A 18 -13.99 -4.90 -19.96
CA VAL A 18 -14.03 -5.54 -18.63
C VAL A 18 -12.66 -5.45 -17.94
N HIS A 19 -11.57 -5.70 -18.66
CA HIS A 19 -10.23 -5.54 -18.11
C HIS A 19 -9.93 -4.11 -17.65
N MET A 20 -10.42 -3.08 -18.35
CA MET A 20 -10.20 -1.70 -17.94
C MET A 20 -10.77 -1.40 -16.54
N GLN A 21 -11.81 -2.11 -16.09
CA GLN A 21 -12.32 -1.98 -14.72
C GLN A 21 -11.32 -2.43 -13.65
N THR A 22 -10.30 -3.22 -14.01
CA THR A 22 -9.22 -3.61 -13.09
C THR A 22 -8.20 -2.50 -12.85
N HIS A 23 -8.17 -1.48 -13.71
CA HIS A 23 -7.38 -0.27 -13.50
C HIS A 23 -8.07 0.74 -12.60
N VAL A 24 -9.39 0.61 -12.41
CA VAL A 24 -10.16 1.49 -11.53
C VAL A 24 -9.90 1.10 -10.07
N PRO A 25 -9.38 2.02 -9.23
CA PRO A 25 -9.19 1.76 -7.82
C PRO A 25 -10.49 1.34 -7.13
N LYS A 26 -10.59 0.12 -6.60
CA LYS A 26 -11.79 -0.36 -5.89
C LYS A 26 -11.85 0.08 -4.42
N GLY A 27 -10.95 0.96 -4.00
CA GLY A 27 -10.89 1.48 -2.64
C GLY A 27 -10.29 2.88 -2.59
N PRO A 28 -10.56 3.64 -1.51
CA PRO A 28 -10.13 5.03 -1.38
C PRO A 28 -8.60 5.22 -1.34
N PHE A 29 -7.84 4.16 -1.10
CA PHE A 29 -6.38 4.23 -0.99
C PHE A 29 -5.68 3.31 -2.01
N PRO A 30 -5.50 3.75 -3.27
CA PRO A 30 -4.72 3.01 -4.27
C PRO A 30 -3.21 3.04 -3.97
N CYS A 31 -2.53 1.94 -4.26
CA CYS A 31 -1.07 1.81 -4.26
C CYS A 31 -0.40 2.94 -5.09
N THR A 32 0.54 3.66 -4.47
CA THR A 32 1.23 4.79 -5.13
C THR A 32 2.46 4.37 -5.94
N LYS A 33 2.79 3.07 -5.93
CA LYS A 33 3.99 2.51 -6.56
C LYS A 33 3.73 1.86 -7.93
N GLY A 34 2.57 2.13 -8.52
CA GLY A 34 2.23 1.67 -9.87
C GLY A 34 1.67 0.24 -9.93
N CYS A 35 1.19 -0.28 -8.80
CA CYS A 35 0.49 -1.55 -8.74
C CYS A 35 -1.03 -1.35 -8.68
N SER A 36 -1.81 -2.32 -9.15
CA SER A 36 -3.29 -2.22 -9.19
C SER A 36 -3.96 -2.48 -7.82
N GLU A 37 -3.19 -2.67 -6.75
CA GLU A 37 -3.71 -2.97 -5.42
C GLU A 37 -4.32 -1.74 -4.76
N THR A 38 -5.47 -1.93 -4.13
CA THR A 38 -6.25 -0.85 -3.50
C THR A 38 -6.73 -1.29 -2.14
N PHE A 39 -6.73 -0.35 -1.19
CA PHE A 39 -6.98 -0.66 0.21
C PHE A 39 -8.12 0.19 0.76
N SER A 40 -8.86 -0.38 1.71
CA SER A 40 -9.93 0.31 2.43
C SER A 40 -9.40 1.31 3.47
N ARG A 41 -8.14 1.17 3.91
CA ARG A 41 -7.49 2.06 4.89
C ARG A 41 -6.10 2.47 4.44
N GLN A 42 -5.71 3.69 4.80
CA GLN A 42 -4.38 4.23 4.49
C GLN A 42 -3.24 3.40 5.11
N HIS A 43 -3.44 2.86 6.33
CA HIS A 43 -2.44 2.00 6.99
C HIS A 43 -2.16 0.72 6.20
N ASP A 44 -3.20 0.07 5.67
CA ASP A 44 -3.06 -1.17 4.91
C ASP A 44 -2.31 -0.96 3.60
N ARG A 45 -2.63 0.13 2.87
CA ARG A 45 -1.86 0.54 1.68
C ARG A 45 -0.39 0.74 2.00
N PHE A 46 -0.11 1.45 3.08
CA PHE A 46 1.26 1.80 3.45
C PHE A 46 2.09 0.57 3.84
N ARG A 47 1.49 -0.37 4.58
CA ARG A 47 2.10 -1.68 4.89
C ARG A 47 2.41 -2.46 3.60
N HIS A 48 1.48 -2.46 2.65
CA HIS A 48 1.72 -3.07 1.35
C HIS A 48 2.91 -2.42 0.61
N GLU A 49 2.98 -1.08 0.56
CA GLU A 49 4.08 -0.38 -0.10
C GLU A 49 5.45 -0.66 0.55
N VAL A 50 5.52 -0.75 1.88
CA VAL A 50 6.75 -1.09 2.60
C VAL A 50 7.20 -2.51 2.25
N THR A 51 6.28 -3.48 2.30
CA THR A 51 6.60 -4.91 2.15
C THR A 51 6.79 -5.35 0.71
N LYS A 52 6.04 -4.79 -0.25
CA LYS A 52 6.08 -5.19 -1.67
C LYS A 52 6.95 -4.29 -2.54
N HIS A 53 7.09 -3.02 -2.16
CA HIS A 53 7.80 -2.04 -2.99
C HIS A 53 9.00 -1.42 -2.29
N GLY A 54 9.38 -1.93 -1.11
CA GLY A 54 10.54 -1.43 -0.35
C GLY A 54 10.40 0.04 0.04
N TYR A 55 9.17 0.54 0.17
CA TYR A 55 8.93 1.95 0.48
C TYR A 55 9.47 2.29 1.88
N LYS A 56 10.27 3.35 1.98
CA LYS A 56 10.78 3.85 3.26
C LYS A 56 9.80 4.85 3.87
N SER A 57 9.27 4.51 5.04
CA SER A 57 8.36 5.37 5.80
C SER A 57 9.07 6.62 6.31
N LYS A 58 8.44 7.79 6.14
CA LYS A 58 8.85 9.03 6.82
C LYS A 58 8.31 9.12 8.26
N TRP A 59 7.31 8.32 8.59
CA TRP A 59 6.65 8.31 9.90
C TRP A 59 7.03 7.05 10.65
N THR A 60 8.24 7.02 11.18
CA THR A 60 8.75 5.92 12.00
C THR A 60 8.90 6.38 13.45
N CYS A 61 8.55 5.50 14.38
CA CYS A 61 8.88 5.70 15.78
C CYS A 61 10.33 5.30 16.00
N GLN A 62 11.18 6.21 16.49
CA GLN A 62 12.59 5.92 16.73
C GLN A 62 12.79 4.91 17.88
N SER A 63 11.86 4.88 18.86
CA SER A 63 11.96 4.00 20.03
C SER A 63 11.58 2.55 19.75
N CYS A 64 10.58 2.29 18.91
CA CYS A 64 10.11 0.92 18.60
C CYS A 64 10.32 0.49 17.15
N SER A 65 10.88 1.37 16.31
CA SER A 65 11.03 1.18 14.85
C SER A 65 9.73 0.88 14.10
N GLY A 66 8.57 1.07 14.73
CA GLY A 66 7.26 0.91 14.10
C GLY A 66 7.02 2.02 13.07
N PHE A 67 6.44 1.67 11.93
CA PHE A 67 6.06 2.62 10.88
C PHE A 67 4.56 2.92 10.90
N PHE A 68 4.21 4.15 10.52
CA PHE A 68 2.84 4.66 10.52
C PHE A 68 2.49 5.27 9.17
N SER A 69 1.20 5.25 8.82
CA SER A 69 0.72 5.83 7.55
C SER A 69 0.60 7.35 7.56
N SER A 70 0.67 8.00 8.72
CA SER A 70 0.57 9.45 8.86
C SER A 70 1.30 9.98 10.09
N GLN A 71 1.66 11.26 10.05
CA GLN A 71 2.21 11.97 11.20
C GLN A 71 1.24 11.99 12.40
N LYS A 72 -0.07 12.12 12.14
CA LYS A 72 -1.09 12.14 13.20
C LYS A 72 -1.14 10.80 13.95
N SER A 73 -1.03 9.69 13.21
CA SER A 73 -0.96 8.34 13.79
C SER A 73 0.29 8.16 14.63
N LEU A 74 1.45 8.64 14.15
CA LEU A 74 2.69 8.63 14.91
C LEU A 74 2.63 9.51 16.17
N LYS A 75 2.04 10.71 16.09
CA LYS A 75 1.87 11.60 17.26
C LYS A 75 0.97 10.98 18.34
N LYS A 76 -0.04 10.21 17.93
CA LYS A 76 -0.93 9.48 18.85
C LYS A 76 -0.32 8.19 19.38
N HIS A 77 0.75 7.69 18.77
CA HIS A 77 1.43 6.50 19.23
C HIS A 77 2.11 6.79 20.57
N LYS A 78 1.64 6.13 21.61
CA LYS A 78 2.34 6.05 22.89
C LYS A 78 3.20 4.80 22.87
N CYS A 79 4.51 4.99 22.82
CA CYS A 79 5.44 3.88 22.86
C CYS A 79 5.47 3.32 24.28
N THR A 80 4.93 2.12 24.48
CA THR A 80 5.11 1.36 25.72
C THR A 80 6.35 0.48 25.56
N GLU A 81 7.33 0.64 26.45
CA GLU A 81 8.62 -0.08 26.54
C GLU A 81 8.47 -1.63 26.44
N SER A 82 7.28 -2.16 26.67
CA SER A 82 6.91 -3.58 26.70
C SER A 82 6.56 -4.20 25.32
N VAL A 83 6.38 -3.43 24.25
CA VAL A 83 6.10 -3.96 22.89
C VAL A 83 7.41 -4.24 22.12
N ARG A 84 8.45 -4.70 22.81
CA ARG A 84 9.75 -5.07 22.22
C ARG A 84 9.70 -6.33 21.34
N LYS A 85 8.60 -7.10 21.32
CA LYS A 85 8.58 -8.44 20.72
C LYS A 85 7.43 -8.69 19.72
N ARG A 86 7.32 -7.89 18.65
CA ARG A 86 6.46 -8.33 17.52
C ARG A 86 7.03 -8.14 16.12
N TRP A 87 8.10 -7.36 15.94
CA TRP A 87 8.74 -7.22 14.63
C TRP A 87 10.21 -7.68 14.65
N LYS A 88 10.44 -8.87 15.22
CA LYS A 88 11.46 -9.77 14.68
C LYS A 88 10.70 -10.92 14.06
N GLN A 89 10.57 -10.92 12.74
CA GLN A 89 10.10 -12.09 12.02
C GLN A 89 11.13 -12.35 10.92
N THR A 90 11.91 -13.40 11.17
CA THR A 90 12.63 -14.30 10.25
C THR A 90 13.36 -13.67 9.07
#